data_AF-A0AAN8NUN2-F1
#
_entry.id   AF-A0AAN8NUN2-F1
#
_cell.length_a   1.000
_cell.length_b   1.000
_cell.length_c   1.000
_cell.angle_alpha   90.00
_cell.angle_beta   90.00
_cell.angle_gamma   90.00
#
_symmetry.space_group_name_H-M   'P 1'
#
loop_
_entity.id
_entity.type
_entity.pdbx_description
1 polymer ?
#
loop_
_entity_poly.entity_id
_entity_poly.type
_entity_poly.pdbx_seq_one_letter_code
_entity_poly.pdbx_strand_id
1 'polypeptide(L)'
;MPTDLPGHDDSWQDVWNRITANVGLGFLNLPSNVDVNDLIWLHTTTAFQRNGVWWTEFNASFFHGDSGNHPSKLVAEIARLIGITEDDKETREIVAKRAKLFLRKTIIGRKLNVQIENGKVVALPGSGSSGISAKELPIPFVTAPKGGDIVKLCGILPANAKYGPVETDMTVADPEGWAVISDIDDTIKVTDTLSMKSLLVHTFAEEPTPTPGFPDFYKHLDQVLDKPAWFYISASPYNLYPFLLSFIKANYPFGQPILRDMSWMSVAGLMASVSTGTQEYKTMEIRKLIGEWLPKRKYICIGDSTQTDPETYAEMYKAFPGAIKVIWIRVVTGVDEAEEKKKNSAERFEKAFEGVPKEVWKTFHDVSELGGLAEGLRL
;
A
#
# COMPACT_ATOMS: atom_id res chain seq x y z
N MET A 1 61.98 -6.67 -25.44
CA MET A 1 61.50 -6.28 -26.79
C MET A 1 61.28 -7.55 -27.59
N PRO A 2 60.25 -7.63 -28.45
CA PRO A 2 58.89 -8.16 -28.22
C PRO A 2 58.67 -9.47 -29.04
N THR A 3 57.55 -10.21 -29.03
CA THR A 3 56.19 -9.84 -29.51
C THR A 3 55.09 -10.84 -29.11
N ASP A 4 53.99 -10.26 -28.58
CA ASP A 4 52.56 -10.49 -28.87
C ASP A 4 51.88 -11.85 -28.61
N LEU A 5 51.11 -11.88 -27.50
CA LEU A 5 49.90 -12.68 -27.35
C LEU A 5 48.69 -11.73 -27.42
N PRO A 6 47.66 -11.98 -28.25
CA PRO A 6 46.42 -11.23 -28.18
C PRO A 6 45.56 -11.78 -27.05
N GLY A 7 45.17 -10.89 -26.14
CA GLY A 7 44.21 -11.15 -25.09
C GLY A 7 42.76 -10.93 -25.53
N HIS A 8 41.89 -11.51 -24.70
CA HIS A 8 40.46 -11.25 -24.40
C HIS A 8 39.75 -12.61 -24.31
N ASP A 9 39.69 -13.14 -23.10
CA ASP A 9 38.62 -14.07 -22.75
C ASP A 9 37.33 -13.25 -22.77
N ASP A 10 36.63 -13.29 -23.91
CA ASP A 10 35.27 -12.78 -24.00
C ASP A 10 34.46 -13.43 -22.88
N SER A 11 33.94 -12.61 -21.97
CA SER A 11 33.13 -13.11 -20.89
C SER A 11 31.88 -13.79 -21.47
N TRP A 12 31.24 -14.70 -20.73
CA TRP A 12 29.93 -15.24 -21.13
C TRP A 12 28.92 -14.12 -21.47
N GLN A 13 29.10 -12.93 -20.89
CA GLN A 13 28.35 -11.71 -21.19
C GLN A 13 28.59 -11.19 -22.62
N ASP A 14 29.83 -11.20 -23.12
CA ASP A 14 30.20 -10.67 -24.44
C ASP A 14 29.74 -11.61 -25.57
N VAL A 15 29.83 -12.92 -25.32
CA VAL A 15 29.26 -13.94 -26.20
C VAL A 15 27.74 -13.81 -26.28
N TRP A 16 27.08 -13.58 -25.14
CA TRP A 16 25.63 -13.36 -25.08
C TRP A 16 25.18 -12.07 -25.79
N ASN A 17 25.92 -10.99 -25.64
CA ASN A 17 25.65 -9.71 -26.31
C ASN A 17 25.77 -9.81 -27.83
N ARG A 18 26.77 -10.55 -28.35
CA ARG A 18 26.92 -10.78 -29.80
C ARG A 18 25.81 -11.67 -30.38
N ILE A 19 25.39 -12.69 -29.62
CA ILE A 19 24.31 -13.59 -30.05
C ILE A 19 22.97 -12.84 -30.06
N THR A 20 22.67 -12.03 -29.06
CA THR A 20 21.36 -11.33 -28.95
C THR A 20 21.23 -10.14 -29.91
N ALA A 21 22.33 -9.44 -30.23
CA ALA A 21 22.35 -8.37 -31.22
C ALA A 21 22.11 -8.86 -32.65
N ASN A 22 22.60 -10.06 -33.02
CA ASN A 22 22.46 -10.62 -34.37
C ASN A 22 21.10 -11.26 -34.65
N VAL A 23 20.31 -11.56 -33.62
CA VAL A 23 19.01 -12.26 -33.74
C VAL A 23 17.83 -11.32 -33.43
N GLY A 24 18.09 -10.03 -33.21
CA GLY A 24 17.04 -9.03 -32.97
C GLY A 24 16.27 -9.23 -31.67
N LEU A 25 16.85 -9.92 -30.68
CA LEU A 25 16.24 -10.29 -29.39
C LEU A 25 16.54 -9.29 -28.25
N GLY A 26 16.83 -8.02 -28.56
CA GLY A 26 17.19 -6.96 -27.60
C GLY A 26 16.11 -6.59 -26.55
N PHE A 27 15.02 -7.35 -26.51
CA PHE A 27 13.86 -7.23 -25.61
C PHE A 27 13.83 -8.28 -24.49
N LEU A 28 14.86 -9.12 -24.36
CA LEU A 28 15.06 -9.90 -23.14
C LEU A 28 15.53 -8.94 -22.03
N ASN A 29 14.58 -8.51 -21.19
CA ASN A 29 14.73 -7.58 -20.06
C ASN A 29 15.83 -7.99 -19.08
N LEU A 30 17.09 -7.69 -19.41
CA LEU A 30 18.19 -7.79 -18.46
C LEU A 30 17.99 -6.71 -17.40
N PRO A 31 18.12 -7.06 -16.10
CA PRO A 31 17.97 -6.08 -15.04
C PRO A 31 18.96 -4.92 -15.20
N SER A 32 18.50 -3.69 -15.03
CA SER A 32 19.28 -2.47 -15.24
C SER A 32 19.09 -1.46 -14.10
N ASN A 33 20.06 -0.58 -13.87
CA ASN A 33 19.99 0.44 -12.81
C ASN A 33 19.08 1.61 -13.23
N VAL A 34 18.55 2.36 -12.27
CA VAL A 34 17.78 3.61 -12.49
C VAL A 34 18.42 4.56 -13.50
N ASP A 35 17.61 5.04 -14.44
CA ASP A 35 17.95 6.06 -15.44
C ASP A 35 17.54 7.47 -14.99
N VAL A 36 18.13 8.50 -15.61
CA VAL A 36 17.84 9.91 -15.33
C VAL A 36 16.39 10.30 -15.59
N ASN A 37 15.66 9.57 -16.44
CA ASN A 37 14.25 9.84 -16.77
C ASN A 37 13.24 8.96 -16.01
N ASP A 38 13.72 8.08 -15.13
CA ASP A 38 12.84 7.20 -14.36
C ASP A 38 12.12 7.99 -13.26
N LEU A 39 10.81 7.79 -13.15
CA LEU A 39 10.04 8.19 -11.98
C LEU A 39 9.94 6.99 -11.05
N ILE A 40 10.34 7.19 -9.79
CA ILE A 40 10.40 6.13 -8.79
C ILE A 40 9.53 6.52 -7.61
N TRP A 41 8.72 5.57 -7.14
CA TRP A 41 8.04 5.69 -5.85
C TRP A 41 8.69 4.71 -4.89
N LEU A 42 9.34 5.21 -3.85
CA LEU A 42 9.87 4.39 -2.76
C LEU A 42 8.81 4.37 -1.65
N HIS A 43 8.36 3.18 -1.28
CA HIS A 43 7.23 3.01 -0.37
C HIS A 43 7.71 2.98 1.07
N THR A 44 6.96 3.64 1.95
CA THR A 44 7.08 3.52 3.41
C THR A 44 7.00 2.06 3.80
N THR A 45 7.75 1.71 4.84
CA THR A 45 7.85 0.32 5.28
C THR A 45 7.98 0.21 6.79
N THR A 46 7.88 -1.02 7.29
CA THR A 46 8.03 -1.33 8.71
C THR A 46 9.21 -2.27 8.89
N ALA A 47 10.16 -1.89 9.74
CA ALA A 47 11.23 -2.76 10.19
C ALA A 47 10.71 -3.66 11.32
N PHE A 48 11.01 -4.95 11.24
CA PHE A 48 10.64 -5.97 12.20
C PHE A 48 11.82 -6.90 12.49
N GLN A 49 11.76 -7.65 13.60
CA GLN A 49 12.83 -8.60 13.94
C GLN A 49 12.44 -10.05 13.62
N ARG A 50 13.35 -10.75 12.95
CA ARG A 50 13.28 -12.20 12.74
C ARG A 50 14.60 -12.81 13.21
N ASN A 51 14.54 -13.66 14.24
CA ASN A 51 15.70 -14.32 14.85
C ASN A 51 16.80 -13.33 15.31
N GLY A 52 16.41 -12.19 15.90
CA GLY A 52 17.33 -11.16 16.40
C GLY A 52 17.97 -10.29 15.31
N VAL A 53 17.60 -10.49 14.04
CA VAL A 53 18.04 -9.66 12.91
C VAL A 53 16.89 -8.75 12.50
N TRP A 54 17.19 -7.49 12.18
CA TRP A 54 16.22 -6.56 11.63
C TRP A 54 15.98 -6.86 10.14
N TRP A 55 14.72 -6.87 9.73
CA TRP A 55 14.26 -7.07 8.37
C TRP A 55 13.23 -6.01 8.02
N THR A 56 13.12 -5.71 6.73
CA THR A 56 11.97 -4.98 6.21
C THR A 56 11.69 -5.43 4.78
N GLU A 57 10.45 -5.29 4.35
CA GLU A 57 10.13 -5.41 2.93
C GLU A 57 10.38 -4.05 2.26
N PHE A 58 11.46 -3.97 1.49
CA PHE A 58 11.70 -2.82 0.65
C PHE A 58 10.78 -2.90 -0.56
N ASN A 59 10.04 -1.84 -0.82
CA ASN A 59 9.12 -1.75 -1.95
C ASN A 59 9.36 -0.48 -2.76
N ALA A 60 9.60 -0.63 -4.06
CA ALA A 60 9.75 0.48 -5.00
C ALA A 60 8.98 0.21 -6.30
N SER A 61 8.28 1.23 -6.81
CA SER A 61 7.61 1.19 -8.11
C SER A 61 8.36 2.06 -9.12
N PHE A 62 8.54 1.55 -10.34
CA PHE A 62 9.33 2.19 -11.39
C PHE A 62 8.48 2.50 -12.62
N PHE A 63 8.56 3.74 -13.08
CA PHE A 63 7.80 4.23 -14.23
C PHE A 63 8.67 5.03 -15.18
N HIS A 64 8.33 4.99 -16.47
CA HIS A 64 8.86 5.97 -17.42
C HIS A 64 8.30 7.36 -17.05
N GLY A 65 9.16 8.31 -16.66
CA GLY A 65 8.69 9.58 -16.08
C GLY A 65 7.83 10.42 -17.01
N ASP A 66 8.13 10.38 -18.31
CA ASP A 66 7.40 11.11 -19.37
C ASP A 66 6.17 10.35 -19.92
N SER A 67 5.79 9.25 -19.28
CA SER A 67 4.57 8.51 -19.62
C SER A 67 3.31 9.07 -18.93
N GLY A 68 2.13 8.64 -19.39
CA GLY A 68 0.84 9.06 -18.84
C GLY A 68 0.44 10.51 -19.16
N ASN A 69 1.16 11.18 -20.07
CA ASN A 69 0.95 12.59 -20.43
C ASN A 69 -0.23 12.86 -21.38
N HIS A 70 -0.92 11.81 -21.85
CA HIS A 70 -2.09 11.93 -22.74
C HIS A 70 -3.34 11.29 -22.12
N PRO A 71 -3.87 11.83 -20.99
CA PRO A 71 -4.94 11.20 -20.23
C PRO A 71 -6.33 11.39 -20.86
N SER A 72 -6.44 12.05 -22.02
CA SER A 72 -7.69 12.57 -22.56
C SER A 72 -8.82 11.54 -22.68
N LYS A 73 -8.50 10.28 -23.04
CA LYS A 73 -9.51 9.21 -23.13
C LYS A 73 -10.07 8.82 -21.76
N LEU A 74 -9.18 8.54 -20.79
CA LEU A 74 -9.58 8.16 -19.43
C LEU A 74 -10.26 9.33 -18.71
N VAL A 75 -9.79 10.56 -18.91
CA VAL A 75 -10.41 11.77 -18.35
C VAL A 75 -11.81 11.97 -18.92
N ALA A 76 -11.99 11.83 -20.24
CA ALA A 76 -13.30 11.95 -20.86
C ALA A 76 -14.25 10.83 -20.38
N GLU A 77 -13.74 9.61 -20.23
CA GLU A 77 -14.51 8.48 -19.70
C GLU A 77 -14.97 8.75 -18.26
N ILE A 78 -14.05 9.13 -17.35
CA ILE A 78 -14.37 9.45 -15.96
C ILE A 78 -15.35 10.63 -15.91
N ALA A 79 -15.05 11.75 -16.57
CA ALA A 79 -15.91 12.94 -16.59
C ALA A 79 -17.34 12.61 -17.04
N ARG A 80 -17.50 11.78 -18.07
CA ARG A 80 -18.81 11.31 -18.53
C ARG A 80 -19.54 10.48 -17.47
N LEU A 81 -18.83 9.59 -16.78
CA LEU A 81 -19.42 8.71 -15.76
C LEU A 81 -19.86 9.47 -14.50
N ILE A 82 -19.12 10.50 -14.11
CA ILE A 82 -19.44 11.30 -12.92
C ILE A 82 -20.31 12.52 -13.23
N GLY A 83 -20.56 12.80 -14.51
CA GLY A 83 -21.46 13.86 -14.97
C GLY A 83 -20.84 15.26 -14.97
N ILE A 84 -19.51 15.35 -15.09
CA ILE A 84 -18.79 16.63 -15.22
C ILE A 84 -18.90 17.12 -16.66
N THR A 85 -19.32 18.37 -16.81
CA THR A 85 -19.46 19.06 -18.09
C THR A 85 -18.10 19.57 -18.61
N GLU A 86 -18.04 20.04 -19.85
CA GLU A 86 -16.77 20.52 -20.44
C GLU A 86 -16.31 21.87 -19.90
N ASP A 87 -17.22 22.67 -19.34
CA ASP A 87 -16.97 23.99 -18.77
C ASP A 87 -16.39 23.95 -17.35
N ASP A 88 -16.55 22.84 -16.62
CA ASP A 88 -15.91 22.61 -15.33
C ASP A 88 -14.42 22.20 -15.51
N LYS A 89 -13.61 23.20 -15.83
CA LYS A 89 -12.17 23.01 -16.10
C LYS A 89 -11.40 22.58 -14.86
N GLU A 90 -11.74 23.11 -13.69
CA GLU A 90 -11.05 22.84 -12.44
C GLU A 90 -11.15 21.36 -12.06
N THR A 91 -12.37 20.81 -12.02
CA THR A 91 -12.55 19.40 -11.67
C THR A 91 -11.91 18.48 -12.72
N ARG A 92 -11.96 18.85 -14.01
CA ARG A 92 -11.28 18.09 -15.07
C ARG A 92 -9.76 18.08 -14.95
N GLU A 93 -9.16 19.15 -14.44
CA GLU A 93 -7.72 19.20 -14.14
C GLU A 93 -7.35 18.26 -12.98
N ILE A 94 -8.18 18.20 -11.93
CA ILE A 94 -8.02 17.24 -10.82
C ILE A 94 -8.12 15.80 -11.35
N VAL A 95 -9.15 15.51 -12.14
CA VAL A 95 -9.34 14.20 -12.79
C VAL A 95 -8.14 13.85 -13.65
N ALA A 96 -7.62 14.77 -14.46
CA ALA A 96 -6.43 14.53 -15.29
C ALA A 96 -5.19 14.24 -14.45
N LYS A 97 -4.96 14.99 -13.37
CA LYS A 97 -3.83 14.80 -12.45
C LYS A 97 -3.88 13.41 -11.79
N ARG A 98 -5.05 12.96 -11.34
CA ARG A 98 -5.22 11.65 -10.68
C ARG A 98 -5.24 10.49 -11.67
N ALA A 99 -5.90 10.64 -12.82
CA ALA A 99 -5.89 9.67 -13.90
C ALA A 99 -4.48 9.39 -14.42
N LYS A 100 -3.59 10.40 -14.43
CA LYS A 100 -2.19 10.23 -14.82
C LYS A 100 -1.48 9.15 -14.01
N LEU A 101 -1.83 8.92 -12.74
CA LEU A 101 -1.23 7.87 -11.89
C LEU A 101 -1.42 6.46 -12.45
N PHE A 102 -2.55 6.22 -13.13
CA PHE A 102 -2.93 4.93 -13.71
C PHE A 102 -2.37 4.72 -15.13
N LEU A 103 -2.01 5.81 -15.79
CA LEU A 103 -1.52 5.78 -17.18
C LEU A 103 0.01 5.75 -17.28
N ARG A 104 0.71 5.71 -16.13
CA ARG A 104 2.15 5.60 -16.11
C ARG A 104 2.58 4.23 -16.60
N LYS A 105 3.47 4.21 -17.58
CA LYS A 105 4.06 2.97 -18.09
C LYS A 105 5.11 2.48 -17.10
N THR A 106 4.91 1.28 -16.60
CA THR A 106 5.81 0.59 -15.66
C THR A 106 7.09 0.13 -16.35
N ILE A 107 8.17 -0.03 -15.57
CA ILE A 107 9.47 -0.51 -16.06
C ILE A 107 9.78 -1.86 -15.40
N ILE A 108 10.10 -2.88 -16.19
CA ILE A 108 10.47 -4.23 -15.75
C ILE A 108 12.01 -4.31 -15.60
N GLY A 109 12.48 -5.03 -14.58
CA GLY A 109 13.90 -5.31 -14.34
C GLY A 109 14.69 -4.13 -13.76
N ARG A 110 14.04 -3.05 -13.34
CA ARG A 110 14.73 -1.86 -12.85
C ARG A 110 15.18 -2.03 -11.40
N LYS A 111 16.44 -1.69 -11.13
CA LYS A 111 17.10 -1.79 -9.81
C LYS A 111 17.34 -0.42 -9.21
N LEU A 112 17.14 -0.32 -7.90
CA LEU A 112 17.44 0.86 -7.08
C LEU A 112 18.36 0.45 -5.92
N ASN A 113 19.36 1.27 -5.63
CA ASN A 113 20.09 1.19 -4.37
C ASN A 113 19.45 2.16 -3.37
N VAL A 114 19.20 1.70 -2.15
CA VAL A 114 18.58 2.49 -1.08
C VAL A 114 19.58 2.70 0.03
N GLN A 115 19.90 3.96 0.33
CA GLN A 115 20.64 4.37 1.50
C GLN A 115 19.70 4.42 2.71
N ILE A 116 20.07 3.75 3.79
CA ILE A 116 19.34 3.75 5.06
C ILE A 116 19.99 4.78 5.97
N GLU A 117 19.22 5.67 6.57
CA GLU A 117 19.74 6.59 7.59
C GLU A 117 20.37 5.81 8.75
N ASN A 118 21.59 6.17 9.12
CA ASN A 118 22.41 5.44 10.12
C ASN A 118 22.63 3.95 9.79
N GLY A 119 22.49 3.56 8.52
CA GLY A 119 22.67 2.20 8.01
C GLY A 119 23.55 2.15 6.77
N LYS A 120 23.70 0.95 6.21
CA LYS A 120 24.39 0.74 4.92
C LYS A 120 23.42 0.85 3.74
N VAL A 121 23.97 0.86 2.54
CA VAL A 121 23.21 0.76 1.29
C VAL A 121 22.71 -0.67 1.09
N VAL A 122 21.46 -0.79 0.65
CA VAL A 122 20.84 -2.06 0.23
C VAL A 122 20.48 -1.97 -1.26
N ALA A 123 20.84 -3.00 -2.02
CA ALA A 123 20.50 -3.10 -3.45
C ALA A 123 19.19 -3.87 -3.61
N LEU A 124 18.16 -3.21 -4.17
CA LEU A 124 16.89 -3.86 -4.46
C LEU A 124 17.01 -4.76 -5.70
N PRO A 125 16.28 -5.88 -5.75
CA PRO A 125 16.19 -6.68 -6.97
C PRO A 125 15.51 -5.89 -8.10
N GLY A 126 15.64 -6.38 -9.33
CA GLY A 126 14.94 -5.80 -10.47
C GLY A 126 13.42 -5.88 -10.29
N SER A 127 12.69 -4.85 -10.71
CA SER A 127 11.22 -4.84 -10.70
C SER A 127 10.60 -5.96 -11.53
N GLY A 128 9.45 -6.45 -11.09
CA GLY A 128 8.64 -7.46 -11.80
C GLY A 128 7.82 -6.88 -12.95
N SER A 129 6.89 -7.69 -13.47
CA SER A 129 5.99 -7.33 -14.58
C SER A 129 5.05 -6.15 -14.26
N SER A 130 4.70 -5.97 -12.98
CA SER A 130 3.92 -4.83 -12.49
C SER A 130 4.74 -3.55 -12.34
N GLY A 131 6.06 -3.59 -12.57
CA GLY A 131 6.96 -2.47 -12.29
C GLY A 131 7.31 -2.28 -10.83
N ILE A 132 6.95 -3.23 -9.96
CA ILE A 132 7.22 -3.21 -8.53
C ILE A 132 8.43 -4.10 -8.22
N SER A 133 9.35 -3.61 -7.40
CA SER A 133 10.36 -4.41 -6.72
C SER A 133 9.99 -4.45 -5.23
N ALA A 134 9.46 -5.59 -4.78
CA ALA A 134 9.11 -5.84 -3.38
C ALA A 134 9.92 -7.02 -2.85
N LYS A 135 10.72 -6.80 -1.81
CA LYS A 135 11.56 -7.85 -1.24
C LYS A 135 11.87 -7.62 0.24
N GLU A 136 11.63 -8.65 1.04
CA GLU A 136 12.18 -8.76 2.39
C GLU A 136 13.70 -8.93 2.34
N LEU A 137 14.42 -7.97 2.92
CA LEU A 137 15.87 -7.98 3.03
C LEU A 137 16.28 -7.65 4.48
N PRO A 138 17.41 -8.19 4.96
CA PRO A 138 17.95 -7.81 6.26
C PRO A 138 18.40 -6.34 6.22
N ILE A 139 18.21 -5.64 7.34
CA ILE A 139 18.56 -4.23 7.50
C ILE A 139 19.95 -4.13 8.13
N PRO A 140 20.96 -3.62 7.41
CA PRO A 140 22.32 -3.46 7.92
C PRO A 140 22.45 -2.16 8.74
N PHE A 141 21.74 -2.05 9.86
CA PHE A 141 21.90 -0.93 10.78
C PHE A 141 23.35 -0.89 11.31
N VAL A 142 23.95 0.30 11.34
CA VAL A 142 25.25 0.51 12.02
C VAL A 142 25.01 0.61 13.52
N THR A 143 23.96 1.34 13.92
CA THR A 143 23.41 1.36 15.28
C THR A 143 21.92 1.11 15.19
N ALA A 144 21.41 0.12 15.91
CA ALA A 144 20.00 -0.23 15.85
C ALA A 144 19.15 0.88 16.51
N PRO A 145 18.12 1.39 15.82
CA PRO A 145 17.14 2.31 16.41
C PRO A 145 16.26 1.60 17.45
N LYS A 146 15.51 2.38 18.22
CA LYS A 146 14.51 1.87 19.18
C LYS A 146 13.16 1.66 18.49
N GLY A 147 12.32 0.81 19.08
CA GLY A 147 10.92 0.72 18.65
C GLY A 147 10.22 2.09 18.72
N GLY A 148 9.43 2.38 17.70
CA GLY A 148 8.73 3.66 17.50
C GLY A 148 9.58 4.73 16.80
N ASP A 149 10.87 4.51 16.58
CA ASP A 149 11.70 5.42 15.79
C ASP A 149 11.29 5.39 14.31
N ILE A 150 11.46 6.52 13.64
CA ILE A 150 11.32 6.65 12.19
C ILE A 150 12.72 6.81 11.59
N VAL A 151 13.05 5.96 10.62
CA VAL A 151 14.32 5.96 9.90
C VAL A 151 14.09 6.38 8.45
N LYS A 152 14.87 7.34 7.95
CA LYS A 152 14.80 7.76 6.54
C LYS A 152 15.41 6.72 5.59
N LEU A 153 14.74 6.49 4.47
CA LEU A 153 15.23 5.71 3.35
C LEU A 153 15.36 6.60 2.11
N CYS A 154 16.54 6.65 1.50
CA CYS A 154 16.81 7.50 0.34
C CYS A 154 17.26 6.64 -0.86
N GLY A 155 16.54 6.74 -1.98
CA GLY A 155 16.96 6.14 -3.24
C GLY A 155 18.20 6.85 -3.81
N ILE A 156 19.23 6.09 -4.16
CA ILE A 156 20.43 6.62 -4.82
C ILE A 156 20.14 6.75 -6.31
N LEU A 157 20.12 7.98 -6.79
CA LEU A 157 19.80 8.33 -8.18
C LEU A 157 21.05 8.83 -8.94
N PRO A 158 21.05 8.79 -10.28
CA PRO A 158 22.03 9.52 -11.07
C PRO A 158 22.04 11.02 -10.74
N ALA A 159 23.21 11.66 -10.84
CA ALA A 159 23.39 13.07 -10.44
C ALA A 159 22.46 14.07 -11.18
N ASN A 160 22.02 13.72 -12.38
CA ASN A 160 21.13 14.51 -13.23
C ASN A 160 19.73 13.90 -13.36
N ALA A 161 19.27 13.14 -12.35
CA ALA A 161 17.92 12.60 -12.34
C ALA A 161 16.87 13.71 -12.44
N LYS A 162 15.91 13.53 -13.36
CA LYS A 162 14.83 14.48 -13.66
C LYS A 162 13.75 14.50 -12.59
N TYR A 163 13.54 13.37 -11.90
CA TYR A 163 12.54 13.19 -10.86
C TYR A 163 13.23 12.81 -9.56
N GLY A 164 13.19 13.68 -8.55
CA GLY A 164 13.82 13.44 -7.25
C GLY A 164 13.75 14.67 -6.31
N PRO A 165 14.17 14.54 -5.04
CA PRO A 165 14.73 13.33 -4.42
C PRO A 165 13.69 12.20 -4.24
N VAL A 166 14.16 10.95 -4.08
CA VAL A 166 13.31 9.77 -3.82
C VAL A 166 13.56 9.33 -2.38
N GLU A 167 12.63 9.69 -1.50
CA GLU A 167 12.77 9.45 -0.06
C GLU A 167 11.48 8.92 0.54
N THR A 168 11.62 8.12 1.59
CA THR A 168 10.49 7.64 2.38
C THR A 168 10.91 7.38 3.83
N ASP A 169 9.94 6.96 4.62
CA ASP A 169 10.05 6.74 6.06
C ASP A 169 9.85 5.24 6.37
N MET A 170 10.68 4.71 7.26
CA MET A 170 10.55 3.37 7.81
C MET A 170 10.26 3.42 9.31
N THR A 171 9.15 2.84 9.74
CA THR A 171 8.83 2.68 11.17
C THR A 171 9.58 1.49 11.74
N VAL A 172 10.19 1.64 12.91
CA VAL A 172 10.84 0.53 13.61
C VAL A 172 9.87 -0.08 14.60
N ALA A 173 9.43 -1.31 14.38
CA ALA A 173 8.51 -2.00 15.27
C ALA A 173 9.26 -3.01 16.15
N ASP A 174 9.20 -2.82 17.47
CA ASP A 174 9.65 -3.83 18.43
C ASP A 174 8.88 -5.16 18.26
N PRO A 175 9.46 -6.31 18.68
CA PRO A 175 8.79 -7.60 18.53
C PRO A 175 7.45 -7.70 19.27
N GLU A 176 7.34 -7.05 20.43
CA GLU A 176 6.17 -7.04 21.30
C GLU A 176 5.48 -5.67 21.28
N GLY A 177 4.28 -5.59 21.85
CA GLY A 177 3.44 -4.39 21.84
C GLY A 177 2.18 -4.56 20.99
N TRP A 178 1.54 -3.44 20.67
CA TRP A 178 0.31 -3.41 19.90
C TRP A 178 0.55 -3.13 18.42
N ALA A 179 -0.27 -3.69 17.55
CA ALA A 179 -0.35 -3.34 16.14
C ALA A 179 -1.81 -3.08 15.76
N VAL A 180 -2.03 -2.08 14.91
CA VAL A 180 -3.36 -1.76 14.39
C VAL A 180 -3.36 -1.98 12.88
N ILE A 181 -4.28 -2.81 12.43
CA ILE A 181 -4.59 -3.04 11.02
C ILE A 181 -5.87 -2.28 10.73
N SER A 182 -5.79 -1.25 9.89
CA SER A 182 -6.92 -0.44 9.46
C SER A 182 -7.16 -0.66 7.98
N ASP A 183 -8.41 -0.86 7.58
CA ASP A 183 -8.80 -0.60 6.20
C ASP A 183 -8.75 0.91 5.87
N ILE A 184 -8.74 1.27 4.57
CA ILE A 184 -8.72 2.66 4.10
C ILE A 184 -10.10 3.14 3.66
N ASP A 185 -10.68 2.47 2.66
CA ASP A 185 -11.81 2.99 1.89
C ASP A 185 -13.13 2.72 2.64
N ASP A 186 -13.88 3.77 2.98
CA ASP A 186 -15.06 3.75 3.86
C ASP A 186 -14.80 3.42 5.34
N THR A 187 -13.56 3.14 5.70
CA THR A 187 -13.07 3.12 7.09
C THR A 187 -12.51 4.48 7.52
N ILE A 188 -11.31 4.85 7.06
CA ILE A 188 -10.67 6.14 7.39
C ILE A 188 -10.93 7.21 6.33
N LYS A 189 -11.22 6.83 5.09
CA LYS A 189 -11.46 7.77 3.99
C LYS A 189 -12.85 7.55 3.41
N VAL A 190 -13.67 8.60 3.33
CA VAL A 190 -14.95 8.53 2.62
C VAL A 190 -14.70 8.24 1.13
N THR A 191 -15.27 7.14 0.64
CA THR A 191 -15.03 6.65 -0.72
C THR A 191 -16.32 6.17 -1.40
N ASP A 192 -17.32 5.79 -0.63
CA ASP A 192 -18.64 5.34 -1.06
C ASP A 192 -18.54 4.20 -2.08
N THR A 193 -17.81 3.14 -1.70
CA THR A 193 -17.44 2.03 -2.59
C THR A 193 -18.64 1.22 -3.11
N LEU A 194 -19.81 1.33 -2.47
CA LEU A 194 -21.07 0.74 -2.95
C LEU A 194 -21.62 1.45 -4.21
N SER A 195 -21.19 2.68 -4.51
CA SER A 195 -21.60 3.46 -5.68
C SER A 195 -20.41 3.69 -6.61
N MET A 196 -20.46 3.11 -7.82
CA MET A 196 -19.42 3.35 -8.83
C MET A 196 -19.22 4.84 -9.13
N LYS A 197 -20.31 5.61 -9.18
CA LYS A 197 -20.24 7.04 -9.43
C LYS A 197 -19.51 7.75 -8.29
N SER A 198 -19.89 7.48 -7.04
CA SER A 198 -19.28 8.12 -5.87
C SER A 198 -17.81 7.71 -5.70
N LEU A 199 -17.48 6.43 -5.91
CA LEU A 199 -16.11 5.92 -5.95
C LEU A 199 -15.25 6.72 -6.93
N LEU A 200 -15.74 6.97 -8.15
CA LEU A 200 -15.01 7.77 -9.14
C LEU A 200 -14.90 9.24 -8.74
N VAL A 201 -15.94 9.82 -8.15
CA VAL A 201 -15.92 11.22 -7.66
C VAL A 201 -14.87 11.37 -6.56
N HIS A 202 -14.94 10.58 -5.49
CA HIS A 202 -14.02 10.68 -4.36
C HIS A 202 -12.59 10.25 -4.70
N THR A 203 -12.41 9.39 -5.72
CA THR A 203 -11.08 8.99 -6.18
C THR A 203 -10.47 10.01 -7.13
N PHE A 204 -11.23 10.54 -8.10
CA PHE A 204 -10.66 11.32 -9.21
C PHE A 204 -10.99 12.81 -9.20
N ALA A 205 -12.07 13.24 -8.56
CA ALA A 205 -12.59 14.60 -8.71
C ALA A 205 -12.51 15.46 -7.44
N GLU A 206 -12.62 14.85 -6.25
CA GLU A 206 -12.70 15.60 -4.98
C GLU A 206 -11.52 15.36 -4.05
N GLU A 207 -11.12 16.36 -3.26
CA GLU A 207 -10.14 16.16 -2.19
C GLU A 207 -10.58 15.06 -1.21
N PRO A 208 -9.66 14.18 -0.77
CA PRO A 208 -10.01 13.06 0.08
C PRO A 208 -10.43 13.55 1.46
N THR A 209 -11.60 13.10 1.91
CA THR A 209 -12.17 13.51 3.21
C THR A 209 -12.02 12.39 4.24
N PRO A 210 -11.53 12.68 5.45
CA PRO A 210 -11.50 11.70 6.52
C PRO A 210 -12.90 11.36 7.00
N THR A 211 -13.11 10.09 7.38
CA THR A 211 -14.34 9.67 8.05
C THR A 211 -14.51 10.48 9.34
N PRO A 212 -15.69 11.08 9.59
CA PRO A 212 -15.90 11.93 10.77
C PRO A 212 -15.49 11.26 12.09
N GLY A 213 -14.75 12.00 12.92
CA GLY A 213 -14.28 11.56 14.24
C GLY A 213 -13.08 10.59 14.23
N PHE A 214 -12.79 9.90 13.12
CA PHE A 214 -11.69 8.94 13.05
C PHE A 214 -10.30 9.52 13.29
N PRO A 215 -9.94 10.72 12.78
CA PRO A 215 -8.62 11.31 13.05
C PRO A 215 -8.33 11.45 14.55
N ASP A 216 -9.28 11.98 15.33
CA ASP A 216 -9.14 12.15 16.77
C ASP A 216 -9.13 10.80 17.50
N PHE A 217 -9.98 9.86 17.08
CA PHE A 217 -10.00 8.52 17.65
C PHE A 217 -8.68 7.77 17.42
N TYR A 218 -8.11 7.83 16.22
CA TYR A 218 -6.86 7.13 15.90
C TYR A 218 -5.68 7.78 16.63
N LYS A 219 -5.67 9.11 16.75
CA LYS A 219 -4.70 9.82 17.58
C LYS A 219 -4.79 9.41 19.05
N HIS A 220 -6.00 9.26 19.59
CA HIS A 220 -6.20 8.79 20.95
C HIS A 220 -5.75 7.32 21.11
N LEU A 221 -6.09 6.46 20.16
CA LEU A 221 -5.69 5.06 20.16
C LEU A 221 -4.17 4.88 20.09
N ASP A 222 -3.48 5.72 19.30
CA ASP A 222 -2.01 5.76 19.23
C ASP A 222 -1.38 6.03 20.60
N GLN A 223 -1.98 6.91 21.39
CA GLN A 223 -1.52 7.23 22.75
C GLN A 223 -1.83 6.12 23.76
N VAL A 224 -3.06 5.58 23.71
CA VAL A 224 -3.51 4.53 24.63
C VAL A 224 -2.71 3.24 24.49
N LEU A 225 -2.29 2.92 23.26
CA LEU A 225 -1.55 1.71 22.94
C LEU A 225 -0.01 1.89 22.98
N ASP A 226 0.46 3.05 23.43
CA ASP A 226 1.88 3.44 23.47
C ASP A 226 2.59 3.26 22.13
N LYS A 227 2.14 4.03 21.12
CA LYS A 227 2.70 4.08 19.75
C LYS A 227 2.73 2.69 19.08
N PRO A 228 1.56 2.12 18.78
CA PRO A 228 1.46 0.82 18.13
C PRO A 228 2.05 0.88 16.70
N ALA A 229 2.35 -0.29 16.13
CA ALA A 229 2.66 -0.38 14.71
C ALA A 229 1.38 -0.23 13.87
N TRP A 230 1.35 0.75 12.97
CA TRP A 230 0.19 1.04 12.12
C TRP A 230 0.35 0.46 10.71
N PHE A 231 -0.66 -0.29 10.27
CA PHE A 231 -0.77 -0.84 8.92
C PHE A 231 -2.12 -0.44 8.31
N TYR A 232 -2.11 0.17 7.14
CA TYR A 232 -3.30 0.59 6.40
C TYR A 232 -3.45 -0.29 5.16
N ILE A 233 -4.36 -1.25 5.16
CA ILE A 233 -4.51 -2.25 4.09
C ILE A 233 -5.72 -1.92 3.24
N SER A 234 -5.53 -1.72 1.93
CA SER A 234 -6.63 -1.50 1.00
C SER A 234 -6.50 -2.37 -0.25
N ALA A 235 -7.65 -2.80 -0.78
CA ALA A 235 -7.75 -3.46 -2.09
C ALA A 235 -7.60 -2.47 -3.26
N SER A 236 -7.48 -1.17 -2.96
CA SER A 236 -7.16 -0.15 -3.94
C SER A 236 -5.84 -0.46 -4.67
N PRO A 237 -5.75 -0.13 -5.96
CA PRO A 237 -4.57 -0.38 -6.78
C PRO A 237 -3.39 0.47 -6.31
N TYR A 238 -2.17 -0.10 -6.35
CA TYR A 238 -0.96 0.58 -5.90
C TYR A 238 -0.67 1.92 -6.62
N ASN A 239 -1.27 2.16 -7.78
CA ASN A 239 -1.22 3.47 -8.47
C ASN A 239 -1.70 4.64 -7.59
N LEU A 240 -2.59 4.36 -6.62
CA LEU A 240 -3.09 5.33 -5.65
C LEU A 240 -2.14 5.58 -4.47
N TYR A 241 -0.99 4.89 -4.42
CA TYR A 241 -0.03 5.01 -3.32
C TYR A 241 0.33 6.45 -2.94
N PRO A 242 0.81 7.32 -3.85
CA PRO A 242 1.18 8.69 -3.46
C PRO A 242 -0.01 9.52 -2.96
N PHE A 243 -1.21 9.25 -3.48
CA PHE A 243 -2.45 9.91 -3.06
C PHE A 243 -2.87 9.47 -1.65
N LEU A 244 -2.93 8.17 -1.40
CA LEU A 244 -3.34 7.60 -0.11
C LEU A 244 -2.30 7.86 0.99
N LEU A 245 -1.01 7.78 0.67
CA LEU A 245 0.05 8.11 1.63
C LEU A 245 -0.03 9.58 2.08
N SER A 246 -0.27 10.50 1.15
CA SER A 246 -0.42 11.93 1.48
C SER A 246 -1.62 12.16 2.38
N PHE A 247 -2.74 11.50 2.10
CA PHE A 247 -3.94 11.54 2.93
C PHE A 247 -3.70 10.98 4.35
N ILE A 248 -3.04 9.82 4.46
CA ILE A 248 -2.70 9.21 5.75
C ILE A 248 -1.80 10.14 6.57
N LYS A 249 -0.72 10.65 5.97
CA LYS A 249 0.22 11.57 6.64
C LYS A 249 -0.44 12.86 7.14
N ALA A 250 -1.50 13.32 6.48
CA ALA A 250 -2.20 14.55 6.85
C ALA A 250 -3.21 14.35 8.01
N ASN A 251 -3.73 13.14 8.20
CA ASN A 251 -4.91 12.93 9.04
C ASN A 251 -4.75 11.84 10.12
N TYR A 252 -3.78 10.93 9.99
CA TYR A 252 -3.70 9.72 10.81
C TYR A 252 -2.28 9.47 11.36
N PRO A 253 -2.15 8.64 12.42
CA PRO A 253 -0.84 8.16 12.86
C PRO A 253 -0.02 7.58 11.72
N PHE A 254 1.29 7.80 11.75
CA PHE A 254 2.15 7.33 10.68
C PHE A 254 2.20 5.80 10.65
N GLY A 255 1.92 5.22 9.49
CA GLY A 255 1.90 3.77 9.28
C GLY A 255 2.12 3.41 7.82
N GLN A 256 2.31 2.12 7.57
CA GLN A 256 2.58 1.58 6.23
C GLN A 256 1.27 1.34 5.48
N PRO A 257 1.03 2.02 4.33
CA PRO A 257 -0.04 1.65 3.41
C PRO A 257 0.36 0.40 2.61
N ILE A 258 -0.49 -0.61 2.60
CA ILE A 258 -0.33 -1.85 1.84
C ILE A 258 -1.46 -1.92 0.81
N LEU A 259 -1.09 -1.69 -0.45
CA LEU A 259 -2.01 -1.59 -1.58
C LEU A 259 -1.84 -2.77 -2.53
N ARG A 260 -2.91 -3.07 -3.25
CA ARG A 260 -2.96 -4.25 -4.11
C ARG A 260 -2.09 -4.06 -5.35
N ASP A 261 -1.23 -5.05 -5.63
CA ASP A 261 -0.46 -5.11 -6.88
C ASP A 261 -1.35 -5.53 -8.06
N MET A 262 -2.28 -4.64 -8.43
CA MET A 262 -3.11 -4.77 -9.62
C MET A 262 -3.33 -3.38 -10.23
N SER A 263 -2.59 -3.05 -11.28
CA SER A 263 -2.82 -1.82 -12.05
C SER A 263 -3.78 -2.10 -13.20
N TRP A 264 -5.03 -1.66 -13.09
CA TRP A 264 -5.95 -1.67 -14.22
C TRP A 264 -5.97 -0.31 -14.92
N MET A 265 -5.71 -0.30 -16.22
CA MET A 265 -5.70 0.93 -17.05
C MET A 265 -7.11 1.37 -17.50
N SER A 266 -8.16 0.92 -16.82
CA SER A 266 -9.55 1.21 -17.17
C SER A 266 -10.44 1.35 -15.93
N VAL A 267 -11.55 2.08 -16.07
CA VAL A 267 -12.55 2.25 -14.99
C VAL A 267 -13.15 0.92 -14.56
N ALA A 268 -13.49 0.06 -15.52
CA ALA A 268 -14.01 -1.29 -15.24
C ALA A 268 -13.00 -2.13 -14.42
N GLY A 269 -11.70 -1.96 -14.69
CA GLY A 269 -10.68 -2.66 -13.96
C GLY A 269 -10.43 -2.10 -12.55
N LEU A 270 -10.58 -0.79 -12.35
CA LEU A 270 -10.62 -0.22 -11.00
C LEU A 270 -11.77 -0.83 -10.20
N MET A 271 -12.97 -0.95 -10.79
CA MET A 271 -14.11 -1.64 -10.15
C MET A 271 -13.77 -3.08 -9.78
N ALA A 272 -13.19 -3.83 -10.71
CA ALA A 272 -12.81 -5.21 -10.48
C ALA A 272 -11.78 -5.32 -9.34
N SER A 273 -10.85 -4.37 -9.26
CA SER A 273 -9.80 -4.37 -8.22
C SER A 273 -10.33 -4.22 -6.80
N VAL A 274 -11.38 -3.41 -6.60
CA VAL A 274 -11.98 -3.17 -5.28
C VAL A 274 -13.04 -4.21 -4.90
N SER A 275 -13.57 -4.96 -5.86
CA SER A 275 -14.70 -5.89 -5.64
C SER A 275 -14.32 -7.37 -5.72
N THR A 276 -13.28 -7.75 -6.47
CA THR A 276 -12.98 -9.15 -6.78
C THR A 276 -11.71 -9.61 -6.07
N GLY A 277 -11.78 -10.69 -5.30
CA GLY A 277 -10.61 -11.26 -4.62
C GLY A 277 -10.08 -10.42 -3.45
N THR A 278 -10.92 -9.52 -2.91
CA THR A 278 -10.55 -8.58 -1.84
C THR A 278 -10.24 -9.29 -0.53
N GLN A 279 -11.05 -10.31 -0.17
CA GLN A 279 -10.82 -11.10 1.03
C GLN A 279 -9.50 -11.87 0.95
N GLU A 280 -9.26 -12.58 -0.16
CA GLU A 280 -8.05 -13.41 -0.34
C GLU A 280 -6.79 -12.55 -0.26
N TYR A 281 -6.82 -11.35 -0.88
CA TYR A 281 -5.73 -10.39 -0.79
C TYR A 281 -5.51 -9.89 0.65
N LYS A 282 -6.55 -9.36 1.32
CA LYS A 282 -6.40 -8.84 2.69
C LYS A 282 -5.99 -9.94 3.67
N THR A 283 -6.53 -11.15 3.54
CA THR A 283 -6.13 -12.34 4.30
C THR A 283 -4.65 -12.65 4.10
N MET A 284 -4.14 -12.62 2.86
CA MET A 284 -2.73 -12.88 2.58
C MET A 284 -1.82 -11.87 3.30
N GLU A 285 -2.12 -10.58 3.16
CA GLU A 285 -1.31 -9.51 3.77
C GLU A 285 -1.36 -9.57 5.30
N ILE A 286 -2.55 -9.73 5.89
CA ILE A 286 -2.69 -9.83 7.35
C ILE A 286 -2.01 -11.09 7.89
N ARG A 287 -2.11 -12.22 7.18
CA ARG A 287 -1.41 -13.46 7.53
C ARG A 287 0.10 -13.27 7.56
N LYS A 288 0.67 -12.53 6.59
CA LYS A 288 2.09 -12.18 6.56
C LYS A 288 2.47 -11.29 7.75
N LEU A 289 1.67 -10.26 8.04
CA LEU A 289 1.90 -9.37 9.19
C LEU A 289 1.92 -10.14 10.52
N ILE A 290 0.88 -10.93 10.79
CA ILE A 290 0.72 -11.65 12.06
C ILE A 290 1.64 -12.87 12.13
N GLY A 291 1.77 -13.64 11.05
CA GLY A 291 2.51 -14.90 11.07
C GLY A 291 4.03 -14.73 10.96
N GLU A 292 4.49 -13.71 10.23
CA GLU A 292 5.89 -13.62 9.79
C GLU A 292 6.62 -12.37 10.25
N TRP A 293 5.94 -11.22 10.29
CA TRP A 293 6.59 -9.94 10.62
C TRP A 293 6.59 -9.67 12.12
N LEU A 294 5.41 -9.69 12.75
CA LEU A 294 5.24 -9.26 14.14
C LEU A 294 4.40 -10.28 14.97
N PRO A 295 4.79 -11.57 15.02
CA PRO A 295 3.98 -12.65 15.62
C PRO A 295 3.78 -12.57 17.14
N LYS A 296 4.54 -11.72 17.83
CA LYS A 296 4.40 -11.53 19.29
C LYS A 296 3.57 -10.31 19.66
N ARG A 297 3.06 -9.55 18.67
CA ARG A 297 2.20 -8.40 18.92
C ARG A 297 0.75 -8.80 19.12
N LYS A 298 0.04 -7.94 19.85
CA LYS A 298 -1.42 -7.98 19.96
C LYS A 298 -2.02 -7.08 18.88
N TYR A 299 -3.08 -7.54 18.22
CA TYR A 299 -3.65 -6.84 17.07
C TYR A 299 -5.05 -6.28 17.34
N ILE A 300 -5.31 -5.10 16.80
CA ILE A 300 -6.64 -4.54 16.60
C ILE A 300 -6.89 -4.48 15.09
N CYS A 301 -8.07 -4.92 14.65
CA CYS A 301 -8.51 -4.79 13.26
C CYS A 301 -9.68 -3.82 13.19
N ILE A 302 -9.57 -2.79 12.35
CA ILE A 302 -10.61 -1.76 12.15
C ILE A 302 -10.92 -1.70 10.67
N GLY A 303 -12.18 -1.93 10.31
CA GLY A 303 -12.62 -1.92 8.93
C GLY A 303 -14.06 -1.52 8.78
N ASP A 304 -14.63 -1.75 7.61
CA ASP A 304 -15.98 -1.31 7.27
C ASP A 304 -16.89 -2.47 6.82
N SER A 305 -18.19 -2.20 6.69
CA SER A 305 -19.19 -3.18 6.30
C SER A 305 -19.42 -3.31 4.80
N THR A 306 -18.95 -2.37 3.97
CA THR A 306 -19.15 -2.38 2.50
C THR A 306 -18.32 -3.48 1.82
N GLN A 307 -17.12 -3.76 2.33
CA GLN A 307 -16.23 -4.80 1.81
C GLN A 307 -16.19 -6.04 2.70
N THR A 308 -15.20 -6.91 2.50
CA THR A 308 -15.07 -8.23 3.15
C THR A 308 -14.29 -8.19 4.47
N ASP A 309 -14.19 -7.02 5.12
CA ASP A 309 -13.45 -6.87 6.37
C ASP A 309 -13.97 -7.75 7.51
N PRO A 310 -15.29 -7.89 7.74
CA PRO A 310 -15.81 -8.81 8.76
C PRO A 310 -15.31 -10.25 8.54
N GLU A 311 -15.43 -10.75 7.32
CA GLU A 311 -15.01 -12.11 6.96
C GLU A 311 -13.49 -12.28 7.07
N THR A 312 -12.73 -11.30 6.57
CA THR A 312 -11.27 -11.32 6.60
C THR A 312 -10.75 -11.35 8.04
N TYR A 313 -11.23 -10.44 8.90
CA TYR A 313 -10.76 -10.35 10.27
C TYR A 313 -11.18 -11.54 11.12
N ALA A 314 -12.39 -12.08 10.90
CA ALA A 314 -12.83 -13.31 11.56
C ALA A 314 -12.00 -14.53 11.14
N GLU A 315 -11.65 -14.64 9.86
CA GLU A 315 -10.75 -15.69 9.37
C GLU A 315 -9.37 -15.59 10.03
N MET A 316 -8.80 -14.38 10.10
CA MET A 316 -7.48 -14.17 10.71
C MET A 316 -7.48 -14.39 12.22
N TYR A 317 -8.57 -14.04 12.91
CA TYR A 317 -8.74 -14.36 14.34
C TYR A 317 -8.69 -15.87 14.58
N LYS A 318 -9.40 -16.64 13.75
CA LYS A 318 -9.42 -18.12 13.83
C LYS A 318 -8.08 -18.74 13.45
N ALA A 319 -7.39 -18.17 12.46
CA ALA A 319 -6.10 -18.66 12.00
C ALA A 319 -4.95 -18.40 12.98
N PHE A 320 -5.06 -17.35 13.80
CA PHE A 320 -4.03 -16.95 14.77
C PHE A 320 -4.63 -16.74 16.17
N PRO A 321 -4.97 -17.84 16.88
CA PRO A 321 -5.57 -17.76 18.21
C PRO A 321 -4.75 -16.90 19.16
N GLY A 322 -5.38 -15.88 19.75
CA GLY A 322 -4.76 -15.00 20.73
C GLY A 322 -3.94 -13.84 20.15
N ALA A 323 -3.81 -13.70 18.82
CA ALA A 323 -3.15 -12.54 18.22
C ALA A 323 -4.09 -11.32 18.15
N ILE A 324 -5.25 -11.47 17.49
CA ILE A 324 -6.26 -10.41 17.37
C ILE A 324 -7.07 -10.32 18.67
N LYS A 325 -7.09 -9.14 19.28
CA LYS A 325 -7.79 -8.87 20.54
C LYS A 325 -9.13 -8.21 20.33
N VAL A 326 -9.23 -7.35 19.31
CA VAL A 326 -10.43 -6.58 19.03
C VAL A 326 -10.61 -6.40 17.54
N ILE A 327 -11.86 -6.49 17.10
CA ILE A 327 -12.31 -6.24 15.73
C ILE A 327 -13.44 -5.20 15.78
N TRP A 328 -13.25 -4.07 15.11
CA TRP A 328 -14.26 -3.01 15.01
C TRP A 328 -14.67 -2.82 13.56
N ILE A 329 -15.97 -2.95 13.27
CA ILE A 329 -16.54 -2.83 11.94
C ILE A 329 -17.45 -1.61 11.89
N ARG A 330 -17.06 -0.60 11.10
CA ARG A 330 -17.91 0.56 10.82
C ARG A 330 -19.05 0.14 9.90
N VAL A 331 -20.28 0.39 10.33
CA VAL A 331 -21.49 0.15 9.53
C VAL A 331 -21.74 1.38 8.67
N VAL A 332 -21.50 1.25 7.37
CA VAL A 332 -21.64 2.33 6.39
C VAL A 332 -23.08 2.39 5.88
N THR A 333 -23.65 3.59 5.83
CA THR A 333 -25.04 3.83 5.42
C THR A 333 -25.16 5.11 4.60
N GLY A 334 -26.17 5.19 3.71
CA GLY A 334 -26.51 6.40 2.95
C GLY A 334 -25.89 6.50 1.55
N VAL A 335 -25.35 5.40 1.02
CA VAL A 335 -24.72 5.28 -0.30
C VAL A 335 -25.62 4.51 -1.27
N ASP A 336 -26.02 3.29 -0.91
CA ASP A 336 -26.93 2.43 -1.70
C ASP A 336 -27.75 1.54 -0.76
N GLU A 337 -29.03 1.88 -0.57
CA GLU A 337 -29.92 1.20 0.39
C GLU A 337 -30.06 -0.31 0.12
N ALA A 338 -30.06 -0.73 -1.16
CA ALA A 338 -30.25 -2.12 -1.52
C ALA A 338 -29.01 -2.96 -1.21
N GLU A 339 -27.81 -2.41 -1.47
CA GLU A 339 -26.55 -3.06 -1.11
C GLU A 339 -26.32 -3.02 0.40
N GLU A 340 -26.61 -1.90 1.06
CA GLU A 340 -26.52 -1.76 2.51
C GLU A 340 -27.38 -2.77 3.25
N LYS A 341 -28.62 -3.01 2.80
CA LYS A 341 -29.50 -4.02 3.41
C LYS A 341 -28.87 -5.42 3.41
N LYS A 342 -28.09 -5.76 2.38
CA LYS A 342 -27.36 -7.03 2.30
C LYS A 342 -26.11 -6.99 3.17
N LYS A 343 -25.28 -5.96 2.99
CA LYS A 343 -23.95 -5.79 3.58
C LYS A 343 -23.99 -5.56 5.09
N ASN A 344 -25.02 -4.90 5.59
CA ASN A 344 -25.21 -4.58 7.01
C ASN A 344 -26.17 -5.55 7.71
N SER A 345 -26.55 -6.66 7.06
CA SER A 345 -27.45 -7.63 7.67
C SER A 345 -26.82 -8.31 8.89
N ALA A 346 -27.60 -8.44 9.96
CA ALA A 346 -27.17 -9.17 11.15
C ALA A 346 -26.78 -10.62 10.81
N GLU A 347 -27.51 -11.27 9.89
CA GLU A 347 -27.19 -12.61 9.40
C GLU A 347 -25.78 -12.70 8.81
N ARG A 348 -25.36 -11.72 8.00
CA ARG A 348 -24.00 -11.70 7.45
C ARG A 348 -22.96 -11.59 8.55
N PHE A 349 -23.13 -10.67 9.50
CA PHE A 349 -22.15 -10.49 10.58
C PHE A 349 -22.06 -11.71 11.48
N GLU A 350 -23.19 -12.29 11.89
CA GLU A 350 -23.21 -13.51 12.71
C GLU A 350 -22.57 -14.70 11.96
N LYS A 351 -22.79 -14.81 10.64
CA LYS A 351 -22.12 -15.82 9.82
C LYS A 351 -20.61 -15.57 9.70
N ALA A 352 -20.19 -14.33 9.45
CA ALA A 352 -18.78 -13.98 9.30
C ALA A 352 -18.00 -14.29 10.60
N PHE A 353 -18.56 -13.87 11.73
CA PHE A 353 -18.00 -14.04 13.07
C PHE A 353 -18.39 -15.36 13.75
N GLU A 354 -18.90 -16.35 13.01
CA GLU A 354 -19.18 -17.67 13.57
C GLU A 354 -17.89 -18.26 14.18
N GLY A 355 -17.98 -18.63 15.46
CA GLY A 355 -16.86 -19.13 16.27
C GLY A 355 -15.94 -18.04 16.85
N VAL A 356 -16.25 -16.76 16.65
CA VAL A 356 -15.55 -15.62 17.26
C VAL A 356 -16.38 -15.10 18.44
N PRO A 357 -15.82 -15.04 19.67
CA PRO A 357 -16.55 -14.55 20.84
C PRO A 357 -17.06 -13.12 20.65
N LYS A 358 -18.26 -12.81 21.15
CA LYS A 358 -18.95 -11.52 20.92
C LYS A 358 -18.18 -10.34 21.53
N GLU A 359 -17.39 -10.58 22.56
CA GLU A 359 -16.53 -9.58 23.20
C GLU A 359 -15.33 -9.17 22.34
N VAL A 360 -14.96 -9.97 21.32
CA VAL A 360 -13.84 -9.66 20.43
C VAL A 360 -14.27 -8.71 19.32
N TRP A 361 -15.53 -8.69 18.92
CA TRP A 361 -15.98 -7.92 17.77
C TRP A 361 -17.18 -7.02 18.07
N LYS A 362 -17.18 -5.81 17.51
CA LYS A 362 -18.31 -4.87 17.59
C LYS A 362 -18.51 -4.14 16.27
N THR A 363 -19.76 -4.08 15.83
CA THR A 363 -20.21 -3.13 14.81
C THR A 363 -20.54 -1.78 15.45
N PHE A 364 -20.27 -0.69 14.75
CA PHE A 364 -20.56 0.67 15.22
C PHE A 364 -20.93 1.57 14.05
N HIS A 365 -21.73 2.60 14.28
CA HIS A 365 -22.05 3.63 13.29
C HIS A 365 -21.20 4.89 13.49
N ASP A 366 -20.95 5.24 14.75
CA ASP A 366 -20.15 6.39 15.13
C ASP A 366 -18.99 5.98 16.03
N VAL A 367 -17.82 6.59 15.81
CA VAL A 367 -16.60 6.21 16.51
C VAL A 367 -16.66 6.51 18.02
N SER A 368 -17.54 7.42 18.46
CA SER A 368 -17.79 7.69 19.87
C SER A 368 -18.28 6.46 20.64
N GLU A 369 -18.89 5.48 19.96
CA GLU A 369 -19.26 4.19 20.56
C GLU A 369 -18.06 3.34 21.01
N LEU A 370 -16.86 3.66 20.52
CA LEU A 370 -15.63 2.91 20.81
C LEU A 370 -14.80 3.53 21.95
N GLY A 371 -15.10 4.77 22.38
CA GLY A 371 -14.24 5.53 23.30
C GLY A 371 -13.93 4.78 24.60
N GLY A 372 -14.96 4.25 25.28
CA GLY A 372 -14.76 3.48 26.51
C GLY A 372 -14.08 2.12 26.32
N LEU A 373 -14.18 1.53 25.13
CA LEU A 373 -13.56 0.24 24.80
C LEU A 373 -12.06 0.38 24.55
N ALA A 374 -11.64 1.48 23.91
CA ALA A 374 -10.23 1.78 23.69
C ALA A 374 -9.47 1.86 25.01
N GLU A 375 -10.05 2.50 26.03
CA GLU A 375 -9.41 2.65 27.34
C GLU A 375 -9.17 1.31 28.07
N GLY A 376 -10.00 0.30 27.79
CA GLY A 376 -9.82 -1.06 28.30
C GLY A 376 -8.61 -1.80 27.72
N LEU A 377 -7.92 -1.23 26.72
CA LEU A 377 -6.77 -1.83 26.04
C LEU A 377 -5.41 -1.35 26.57
N ARG A 378 -5.40 -0.41 27.52
CA ARG A 378 -4.16 0.01 28.20
C ARG A 378 -3.48 -1.23 28.80
N LEU A 379 -2.17 -1.36 28.53
CA LEU A 379 -1.34 -2.44 29.05
C LEU A 379 -1.08 -2.31 30.55
#